data_AF-A0A1E3YV01-F1
#
_entry.id   AF-A0A1E3YV01-F1
#
_cell.length_a   1.000
_cell.length_b   1.000
_cell.length_c   1.000
_cell.angle_alpha   90.00
_cell.angle_beta   90.00
_cell.angle_gamma   90.00
#
_symmetry.space_group_name_H-M   'P 1'
#
loop_
_entity.id
_entity.type
_entity.pdbx_description
1 polymer ?
#
loop_
_entity_poly.entity_id
_entity_poly.type
_entity_poly.pdbx_seq_one_letter_code
_entity_poly.pdbx_strand_id
1 'polypeptide(L)'
;MSARPSRRTAATAPRRATPAKAVAAVAAPAQAMALYEQVKDHISRKIQEGIWRAGDRLPSENELVTQFGISRMTVNRALRELVEQGRIVRVAGVGSFVAEDKPQSTLLQIANLASEIRQRGHDYRCDVLAVERISATLEVAAALDLRTGESVFHSLCIHREDGLPVQLEDRHVNPRQVPQFAAQDFTLLQPSEYLVRNVPFDQIEHVVDAVMPTAEQATLLEMSPQEPCLLLTRRTWSRGVPITVVRCLHPATRYRLGSRFRADGNPVAG
;
A
#
# COMPACT_ATOMS: atom_id res chain seq x y z
N MET A 1 -78.28 -14.76 -32.35
CA MET A 1 -77.82 -16.10 -32.79
C MET A 1 -76.41 -16.30 -32.23
N SER A 2 -75.94 -17.41 -31.63
CA SER A 2 -76.53 -18.63 -31.03
C SER A 2 -75.38 -19.39 -30.31
N ALA A 3 -75.51 -20.17 -29.23
CA ALA A 3 -76.63 -20.52 -28.35
C ALA A 3 -76.13 -20.95 -26.93
N ARG A 4 -77.04 -21.43 -26.06
CA ARG A 4 -76.77 -22.16 -24.79
C ARG A 4 -76.42 -23.64 -25.06
N PRO A 5 -75.71 -24.40 -24.19
CA PRO A 5 -76.21 -24.91 -22.88
C PRO A 5 -75.18 -24.90 -21.72
N SER A 6 -75.53 -24.68 -20.45
CA SER A 6 -76.19 -25.59 -19.48
C SER A 6 -75.43 -26.90 -19.14
N ARG A 7 -74.86 -26.99 -17.92
CA ARG A 7 -75.27 -27.98 -16.89
C ARG A 7 -74.69 -27.69 -15.48
N ARG A 8 -75.05 -28.56 -14.53
CA ARG A 8 -75.14 -28.37 -13.05
C ARG A 8 -74.14 -29.27 -12.32
N THR A 9 -73.93 -29.03 -11.01
CA THR A 9 -73.32 -29.93 -9.97
C THR A 9 -71.84 -30.34 -10.20
N ALA A 10 -70.95 -30.35 -9.19
CA ALA A 10 -71.08 -31.01 -7.89
C ALA A 10 -70.18 -30.38 -6.80
N ALA A 11 -70.46 -30.70 -5.54
CA ALA A 11 -69.63 -30.30 -4.40
C ALA A 11 -68.60 -31.39 -4.05
N THR A 12 -67.33 -31.01 -3.92
CA THR A 12 -66.26 -31.85 -3.36
C THR A 12 -65.32 -30.98 -2.55
N ALA A 13 -65.28 -31.17 -1.23
CA ALA A 13 -64.27 -30.56 -0.38
C ALA A 13 -62.95 -31.35 -0.46
N PRO A 14 -61.78 -30.68 -0.32
CA PRO A 14 -60.66 -31.36 0.31
C PRO A 14 -59.87 -30.52 1.32
N ARG A 15 -59.59 -31.19 2.44
CA ARG A 15 -58.31 -31.23 3.20
C ARG A 15 -57.84 -29.97 3.95
N ARG A 16 -57.75 -30.14 5.27
CA ARG A 16 -56.89 -29.36 6.18
C ARG A 16 -55.47 -29.26 5.64
N ALA A 17 -54.92 -28.05 5.58
CA ALA A 17 -53.49 -27.83 5.42
C ALA A 17 -52.78 -27.96 6.78
N THR A 18 -51.66 -28.70 6.80
CA THR A 18 -50.73 -28.75 7.94
C THR A 18 -49.94 -27.43 7.99
N PRO A 19 -49.75 -26.80 9.17
CA PRO A 19 -48.96 -25.56 9.23
C PRO A 19 -47.49 -25.83 8.90
N ALA A 20 -46.92 -25.01 8.02
CA ALA A 20 -45.50 -25.06 7.70
C ALA A 20 -44.68 -24.66 8.94
N LYS A 21 -43.67 -25.48 9.27
CA LYS A 21 -42.76 -25.22 10.40
C LYS A 21 -41.87 -24.02 10.05
N ALA A 22 -42.04 -22.91 10.78
CA ALA A 22 -41.09 -21.80 10.71
C ALA A 22 -39.73 -22.28 11.24
N VAL A 23 -38.73 -22.33 10.38
CA VAL A 23 -37.35 -22.64 10.78
C VAL A 23 -36.70 -21.34 11.22
N ALA A 24 -36.53 -21.16 12.52
CA ALA A 24 -35.78 -20.04 13.06
C ALA A 24 -34.31 -20.15 12.60
N ALA A 25 -33.79 -19.10 11.97
CA ALA A 25 -32.39 -19.03 11.59
C ALA A 25 -31.53 -18.93 12.85
N VAL A 26 -30.78 -19.99 13.16
CA VAL A 26 -29.78 -19.98 14.22
C VAL A 26 -28.61 -19.13 13.76
N ALA A 27 -28.36 -18.02 14.46
CA ALA A 27 -27.19 -17.18 14.20
C ALA A 27 -25.90 -17.97 14.46
N ALA A 28 -24.95 -17.91 13.52
CA ALA A 28 -23.64 -18.53 13.69
C ALA A 28 -22.86 -17.87 14.85
N PRO A 29 -22.04 -18.63 15.61
CA PRO A 29 -21.22 -18.05 16.65
C PRO A 29 -20.18 -17.10 16.03
N ALA A 30 -20.01 -15.93 16.65
CA ALA A 30 -18.91 -15.03 16.30
C ALA A 30 -17.57 -15.76 16.48
N GLN A 31 -16.73 -15.75 15.44
CA GLN A 31 -15.43 -16.42 15.49
C GLN A 31 -14.54 -15.75 16.53
N ALA A 32 -14.19 -16.50 17.58
CA ALA A 32 -13.27 -16.04 18.61
C ALA A 32 -11.89 -15.81 18.00
N MET A 33 -11.43 -14.56 18.04
CA MET A 33 -10.14 -14.12 17.52
C MET A 33 -8.98 -14.93 18.09
N ALA A 34 -7.99 -15.29 17.27
CA ALA A 34 -6.97 -16.25 17.67
C ALA A 34 -6.07 -15.68 18.78
N LEU A 35 -5.56 -16.55 19.67
CA LEU A 35 -4.78 -16.12 20.84
C LEU A 35 -3.51 -15.32 20.51
N TYR A 36 -2.91 -15.50 19.33
CA TYR A 36 -1.77 -14.69 18.89
C TYR A 36 -2.20 -13.31 18.36
N GLU A 37 -3.40 -13.21 17.78
CA GLU A 37 -4.00 -11.95 17.32
C GLU A 37 -4.36 -11.08 18.52
N GLN A 38 -4.88 -11.67 19.60
CA GLN A 38 -5.15 -10.95 20.86
C GLN A 38 -3.89 -10.27 21.45
N VAL A 39 -2.72 -10.92 21.36
CA VAL A 39 -1.44 -10.32 21.78
C VAL A 39 -0.98 -9.24 20.79
N LYS A 40 -1.10 -9.52 19.48
CA LYS A 40 -0.76 -8.56 18.42
C LYS A 40 -1.56 -7.27 18.56
N ASP A 41 -2.87 -7.38 18.67
CA ASP A 41 -3.80 -6.25 18.76
C ASP A 41 -3.63 -5.47 20.05
N HIS A 42 -3.35 -6.13 21.18
CA HIS A 42 -3.00 -5.43 22.42
C HIS A 42 -1.74 -4.58 22.25
N ILE A 43 -0.70 -5.12 21.61
CA ILE A 43 0.57 -4.41 21.39
C ILE A 43 0.37 -3.26 20.39
N SER A 44 -0.27 -3.52 19.24
CA SER A 44 -0.57 -2.51 18.23
C SER A 44 -1.40 -1.37 18.81
N ARG A 45 -2.44 -1.67 19.59
CA ARG A 45 -3.26 -0.65 20.27
C ARG A 45 -2.47 0.16 21.29
N LYS A 46 -1.59 -0.46 22.09
CA LYS A 46 -0.71 0.23 23.04
C LYS A 46 0.25 1.21 22.36
N ILE A 47 0.75 0.85 21.17
CA ILE A 47 1.60 1.72 20.34
C ILE A 47 0.75 2.87 19.77
N GLN A 48 -0.42 2.56 19.19
CA GLN A 48 -1.30 3.54 18.55
C GLN A 48 -1.96 4.52 19.54
N GLU A 49 -2.18 4.11 20.78
CA GLU A 49 -2.59 4.98 21.90
C GLU A 49 -1.44 5.82 22.48
N GLY A 50 -0.21 5.69 21.95
CA GLY A 50 0.98 6.43 22.40
C GLY A 50 1.48 6.03 23.81
N ILE A 51 0.98 4.92 24.36
CA ILE A 51 1.38 4.37 25.67
C ILE A 51 2.79 3.77 25.59
N TRP A 52 3.15 3.20 24.44
CA TRP A 52 4.52 2.83 24.10
C TRP A 52 4.93 3.61 22.85
N ARG A 53 6.00 4.38 22.97
CA ARG A 53 6.56 5.26 21.93
C ARG A 53 7.68 4.56 21.18
N ALA A 54 8.03 5.05 20.00
CA ALA A 54 9.19 4.57 19.24
C ALA A 54 10.45 4.54 20.13
N GLY A 55 11.14 3.39 20.14
CA GLY A 55 12.29 3.13 21.01
C GLY A 55 11.97 2.60 22.42
N ASP A 56 10.70 2.62 22.87
CA ASP A 56 10.33 2.04 24.17
C ASP A 56 10.45 0.51 24.15
N ARG A 57 10.91 -0.07 25.27
CA ARG A 57 11.02 -1.52 25.46
C ARG A 57 9.66 -2.12 25.79
N LEU A 58 9.22 -3.10 24.99
CA LEU A 58 8.03 -3.88 25.28
C LEU A 58 8.26 -4.83 26.47
N PRO A 59 7.18 -5.28 27.15
CA PRO A 59 7.24 -6.38 28.10
C PRO A 59 7.92 -7.62 27.49
N SER A 60 8.69 -8.33 28.32
CA SER A 60 9.39 -9.55 27.91
C SER A 60 8.42 -10.68 27.56
N GLU A 61 8.90 -11.70 26.84
CA GLU A 61 8.09 -12.89 26.53
C GLU A 61 7.45 -13.53 27.77
N ASN A 62 8.17 -13.58 28.90
CA ASN A 62 7.68 -14.21 30.12
C ASN A 62 6.57 -13.37 30.78
N GLU A 63 6.69 -12.04 30.71
CA GLU A 63 5.65 -11.12 31.19
C GLU A 63 4.40 -11.22 30.31
N LEU A 64 4.55 -11.27 28.98
CA LEU A 64 3.43 -11.48 28.05
C LEU A 64 2.77 -12.87 28.21
N VAL A 65 3.55 -13.93 28.42
CA VAL A 65 3.02 -15.28 28.75
C VAL A 65 2.18 -15.21 30.03
N THR A 66 2.69 -14.55 31.07
CA THR A 66 1.99 -14.39 32.35
C THR A 66 0.73 -13.53 32.23
N GLN A 67 0.81 -12.42 31.50
CA GLN A 67 -0.27 -11.44 31.32
C GLN A 67 -1.45 -12.01 30.55
N PHE A 68 -1.20 -12.82 29.52
CA PHE A 68 -2.26 -13.37 28.65
C PHE A 68 -2.64 -14.82 29.01
N GLY A 69 -1.85 -15.52 29.82
CA GLY A 69 -2.10 -16.93 30.17
C GLY A 69 -1.94 -17.90 29.00
N ILE A 70 -1.20 -17.53 27.95
CA ILE A 70 -1.06 -18.31 26.71
C ILE A 70 0.34 -18.91 26.55
N SER A 71 0.48 -19.90 25.66
CA SER A 71 1.76 -20.56 25.43
C SER A 71 2.86 -19.60 24.94
N ARG A 72 4.11 -19.87 25.33
CA ARG A 72 5.29 -19.13 24.86
C ARG A 72 5.47 -19.18 23.34
N MET A 73 5.02 -20.26 22.69
CA MET A 73 5.02 -20.36 21.22
C MET A 73 4.03 -19.37 20.59
N THR A 74 2.87 -19.18 21.21
CA THR A 74 1.83 -18.23 20.76
C THR A 74 2.30 -16.78 20.88
N VAL A 75 2.92 -16.42 22.02
CA VAL A 75 3.56 -15.09 22.21
C VAL A 75 4.69 -14.87 21.20
N ASN A 76 5.57 -15.87 21.00
CA ASN A 76 6.66 -15.76 20.02
C ASN A 76 6.15 -15.59 18.59
N ARG A 77 5.03 -16.21 18.23
CA ARG A 77 4.39 -16.01 16.93
C ARG A 77 3.90 -14.57 16.79
N ALA A 78 3.15 -14.05 17.77
CA ALA A 78 2.65 -12.67 17.75
C ALA A 78 3.79 -11.64 17.64
N LEU A 79 4.85 -11.80 18.44
CA LEU A 79 6.04 -10.93 18.36
C LEU A 79 6.78 -11.05 17.02
N ARG A 80 6.85 -12.25 16.43
CA ARG A 80 7.47 -12.44 15.10
C ARG A 80 6.68 -11.75 14.00
N GLU A 81 5.36 -11.89 14.00
CA GLU A 81 4.49 -11.19 13.04
C GLU A 81 4.60 -9.67 13.20
N LEU A 82 4.68 -9.14 14.42
CA LEU A 82 4.92 -7.71 14.67
C LEU A 82 6.29 -7.21 14.18
N VAL A 83 7.34 -8.05 14.25
CA VAL A 83 8.66 -7.76 13.66
C VAL A 83 8.58 -7.81 12.13
N GLU A 84 7.86 -8.76 11.55
CA GLU A 84 7.65 -8.87 10.09
C GLU A 84 6.82 -7.70 9.54
N GLN A 85 5.88 -7.17 10.33
CA GLN A 85 5.13 -5.94 10.05
C GLN A 85 5.93 -4.65 10.30
N GLY A 86 7.17 -4.74 10.81
CA GLY A 86 8.00 -3.59 11.11
C GLY A 86 7.52 -2.71 12.28
N ARG A 87 6.51 -3.14 13.05
CA ARG A 87 5.96 -2.39 14.20
C ARG A 87 6.86 -2.47 15.44
N ILE A 88 7.66 -3.53 15.57
CA ILE A 88 8.65 -3.70 16.64
C ILE A 88 9.99 -4.20 16.08
N VAL A 89 11.08 -3.85 16.73
CA VAL A 89 12.43 -4.38 16.48
C VAL A 89 12.89 -5.24 17.67
N ARG A 90 13.56 -6.36 17.38
CA ARG A 90 14.01 -7.31 18.40
C ARG A 90 15.54 -7.34 18.45
N VAL A 91 16.09 -6.98 19.60
CA VAL A 91 17.53 -6.95 19.87
C VAL A 91 17.90 -8.18 20.71
N ALA A 92 18.73 -9.06 20.15
CA ALA A 92 19.13 -10.31 20.80
C ALA A 92 19.77 -10.05 22.17
N GLY A 93 19.38 -10.83 23.18
CA GLY A 93 19.83 -10.66 24.57
C GLY A 93 19.24 -9.45 25.32
N VAL A 94 18.67 -8.46 24.63
CA VAL A 94 18.17 -7.21 25.25
C VAL A 94 16.64 -7.18 25.32
N GLY A 95 15.92 -7.50 24.24
CA GLY A 95 14.45 -7.53 24.25
C GLY A 95 13.80 -7.09 22.94
N SER A 96 12.52 -6.75 23.01
CA SER A 96 11.76 -6.16 21.90
C SER A 96 11.48 -4.69 22.19
N PHE A 97 11.54 -3.85 21.17
CA PHE A 97 11.37 -2.40 21.25
C PHE A 97 10.38 -1.94 20.18
N VAL A 98 9.61 -0.88 20.43
CA VAL A 98 8.74 -0.28 19.41
C VAL A 98 9.63 0.29 18.32
N ALA A 99 9.30 0.00 17.06
CA ALA A 99 10.08 0.51 15.94
C ALA A 99 9.92 2.03 15.78
N GLU A 100 10.91 2.67 15.17
CA GLU A 100 10.68 3.98 14.55
C GLU A 100 9.67 3.78 13.40
N ASP A 101 8.53 4.46 13.45
CA ASP A 101 7.49 4.50 12.40
C ASP A 101 8.02 5.25 11.15
N LYS A 102 9.00 4.66 10.48
CA LYS A 102 9.39 5.02 9.11
C LYS A 102 8.80 3.97 8.18
N PRO A 103 7.86 4.34 7.29
CA PRO A 103 7.31 3.40 6.33
C PRO A 103 8.43 2.87 5.43
N GLN A 104 8.53 1.54 5.32
CA GLN A 104 9.58 0.87 4.56
C GLN A 104 9.01 0.17 3.32
N SER A 105 9.22 0.75 2.14
CA SER A 105 8.84 0.10 0.88
C SER A 105 9.85 -0.95 0.42
N THR A 106 9.40 -1.87 -0.43
CA THR A 106 10.25 -2.93 -1.01
C THR A 106 10.93 -2.49 -2.30
N LEU A 107 12.27 -2.34 -2.28
CA LEU A 107 13.09 -1.88 -3.41
C LEU A 107 12.93 -2.72 -4.69
N LEU A 108 12.61 -4.02 -4.59
CA LEU A 108 12.47 -4.91 -5.75
C LEU A 108 11.07 -4.91 -6.40
N GLN A 109 10.15 -4.09 -5.91
CA GLN A 109 8.77 -4.04 -6.41
C GLN A 109 8.38 -2.62 -6.78
N ILE A 110 7.43 -2.46 -7.70
CA ILE A 110 6.64 -1.22 -7.77
C ILE A 110 5.67 -1.25 -6.59
N ALA A 111 6.19 -0.86 -5.43
CA ALA A 111 5.38 -0.54 -4.26
C ALA A 111 4.38 0.55 -4.65
N ASN A 112 3.09 0.25 -4.56
CA ASN A 112 2.06 1.28 -4.58
C ASN A 112 2.01 1.88 -3.17
N LEU A 113 2.61 3.07 -2.99
CA LEU A 113 2.63 3.79 -1.72
C LEU A 113 1.23 3.92 -1.11
N ALA A 114 0.20 4.12 -1.95
CA ALA A 114 -1.20 4.14 -1.55
C ALA A 114 -1.64 2.86 -0.82
N SER A 115 -1.22 1.70 -1.34
CA SER A 115 -1.51 0.40 -0.75
C SER A 115 -0.73 0.17 0.53
N GLU A 116 0.53 0.59 0.59
CA GLU A 116 1.36 0.45 1.80
C GLU A 116 0.81 1.27 2.98
N ILE A 117 0.43 2.53 2.74
CA ILE A 117 -0.17 3.43 3.74
C ILE A 117 -1.50 2.84 4.25
N ARG A 118 -2.40 2.44 3.33
CA ARG A 118 -3.69 1.83 3.70
C ARG A 118 -3.53 0.50 4.43
N GLN A 119 -2.53 -0.33 4.08
CA GLN A 119 -2.24 -1.59 4.78
C GLN A 119 -1.74 -1.38 6.21
N ARG A 120 -1.10 -0.24 6.52
CA ARG A 120 -0.78 0.15 7.90
C ARG A 120 -2.00 0.61 8.68
N GLY A 121 -3.12 0.91 8.01
CA GLY A 121 -4.36 1.46 8.60
C GLY A 121 -4.41 2.99 8.65
N HIS A 122 -3.54 3.68 7.90
CA HIS A 122 -3.45 5.14 7.84
C HIS A 122 -4.25 5.68 6.64
N ASP A 123 -4.69 6.94 6.70
CA ASP A 123 -5.35 7.59 5.57
C ASP A 123 -4.32 7.98 4.50
N TYR A 124 -4.72 7.83 3.24
CA TYR A 124 -3.88 8.14 2.09
C TYR A 124 -4.58 9.05 1.10
N ARG A 125 -3.91 10.16 0.80
CA ARG A 125 -4.32 11.15 -0.18
C ARG A 125 -3.18 11.45 -1.16
N CYS A 126 -3.54 11.77 -2.40
CA CYS A 126 -2.63 12.27 -3.41
C CYS A 126 -3.16 13.62 -3.92
N ASP A 127 -2.35 14.66 -3.80
CA ASP A 127 -2.63 15.98 -4.36
C ASP A 127 -1.89 16.09 -5.69
N VAL A 128 -2.64 16.03 -6.78
CA VAL A 128 -2.12 16.20 -8.14
C VAL A 128 -1.95 17.70 -8.41
N LEU A 129 -0.70 18.17 -8.51
CA LEU A 129 -0.37 19.58 -8.68
C LEU A 129 -0.33 20.01 -10.15
N ALA A 130 0.18 19.13 -11.02
CA ALA A 130 0.29 19.37 -12.44
C ALA A 130 0.08 18.07 -13.22
N VAL A 131 -0.58 18.18 -14.37
CA VAL A 131 -0.69 17.15 -15.42
C VAL A 131 -0.70 17.88 -16.75
N GLU A 132 0.36 17.73 -17.52
CA GLU A 132 0.60 18.59 -18.69
C GLU A 132 1.41 17.88 -19.77
N ARG A 133 1.54 18.55 -20.92
CA ARG A 133 2.32 18.07 -22.06
C ARG A 133 3.39 19.11 -22.39
N ILE A 134 4.65 18.75 -22.12
CA ILE A 134 5.80 19.65 -22.22
C ILE A 134 6.83 19.12 -23.23
N SER A 135 7.87 19.90 -23.47
CA SER A 135 9.05 19.50 -24.24
C SER A 135 10.10 18.89 -23.32
N ALA A 136 10.66 17.74 -23.69
CA ALA A 136 11.65 17.02 -22.89
C ALA A 136 12.94 17.82 -22.75
N THR A 137 13.40 17.98 -21.50
CA THR A 137 14.77 18.44 -21.20
C THR A 137 15.78 17.39 -21.67
N LEU A 138 17.06 17.75 -21.74
CA LEU A 138 18.14 16.82 -22.12
C LEU A 138 18.15 15.57 -21.23
N GLU A 139 17.94 15.73 -19.92
CA GLU A 139 17.93 14.64 -18.95
C GLU A 139 16.71 13.72 -19.14
N VAL A 140 15.51 14.28 -19.30
CA VAL A 140 14.28 13.51 -19.55
C VAL A 140 14.35 12.79 -20.90
N ALA A 141 14.89 13.46 -21.92
CA ALA A 141 15.08 12.88 -23.25
C ALA A 141 16.04 11.67 -23.20
N ALA A 142 17.18 11.80 -22.52
CA ALA A 142 18.13 10.71 -22.30
C ALA A 142 17.52 9.56 -21.46
N ALA A 143 16.70 9.87 -20.46
CA ALA A 143 16.04 8.86 -19.62
C ALA A 143 14.94 8.08 -20.35
N LEU A 144 14.29 8.68 -21.36
CA LEU A 144 13.18 8.11 -22.12
C LEU A 144 13.51 7.67 -23.57
N ASP A 145 14.79 7.74 -23.98
CA ASP A 145 15.25 7.50 -25.36
C ASP A 145 14.46 8.32 -26.41
N LEU A 146 14.35 9.62 -26.12
CA LEU A 146 13.73 10.63 -26.98
C LEU A 146 14.79 11.65 -27.41
N ARG A 147 14.50 12.46 -28.44
CA ARG A 147 15.33 13.64 -28.75
C ARG A 147 14.98 14.78 -27.81
N THR A 148 15.98 15.59 -27.42
CA THR A 148 15.75 16.82 -26.65
C THR A 148 14.72 17.71 -27.36
N GLY A 149 13.75 18.22 -26.61
CA GLY A 149 12.65 19.02 -27.15
C GLY A 149 11.47 18.21 -27.70
N GLU A 150 11.55 16.87 -27.81
CA GLU A 150 10.38 16.06 -28.13
C GLU A 150 9.34 16.11 -27.02
N SER A 151 8.08 15.88 -27.39
CA SER A 151 6.98 16.01 -26.45
C SER A 151 6.88 14.84 -25.48
N VAL A 152 6.73 15.15 -24.20
CA VAL A 152 6.47 14.23 -23.09
C VAL A 152 5.26 14.68 -22.30
N PHE A 153 4.60 13.74 -21.62
CA PHE A 153 3.67 14.11 -20.55
C PHE A 153 4.45 14.25 -19.24
N HIS A 154 4.09 15.25 -18.44
CA HIS A 154 4.63 15.48 -17.11
C HIS A 154 3.48 15.48 -16.09
N SER A 155 3.69 14.87 -14.93
CA SER A 155 2.76 14.95 -13.80
C SER A 155 3.52 15.09 -12.48
N LEU A 156 3.11 16.06 -11.66
CA LEU A 156 3.67 16.35 -10.36
C LEU A 156 2.62 16.11 -9.27
N CYS A 157 2.93 15.28 -8.27
CA CYS A 157 2.00 14.89 -7.20
C CYS A 157 2.65 14.94 -5.81
N ILE A 158 1.91 15.36 -4.79
CA ILE A 158 2.27 15.15 -3.38
C ILE A 158 1.45 13.97 -2.84
N HIS A 159 2.13 12.98 -2.27
CA HIS A 159 1.50 11.89 -1.54
C HIS A 159 1.51 12.19 -0.05
N ARG A 160 0.37 11.99 0.60
CA ARG A 160 0.16 12.27 2.04
C ARG A 160 -0.26 11.02 2.79
N GLU A 161 0.30 10.83 3.97
CA GLU A 161 -0.08 9.84 4.99
C GLU A 161 -0.64 10.62 6.19
N ASP A 162 -1.91 10.38 6.55
CA ASP A 162 -2.66 11.13 7.57
C ASP A 162 -2.58 12.67 7.41
N GLY A 163 -2.52 13.14 6.16
CA GLY A 163 -2.38 14.56 5.80
C GLY A 163 -0.95 15.09 5.74
N LEU A 164 0.05 14.39 6.29
CA LEU A 164 1.47 14.79 6.23
C LEU A 164 2.08 14.44 4.86
N PRO A 165 2.81 15.33 4.15
CA PRO A 165 3.52 14.97 2.94
C PRO A 165 4.64 13.95 3.20
N VAL A 166 4.62 12.83 2.49
CA VAL A 166 5.63 11.74 2.63
C VAL A 166 6.39 11.44 1.34
N GLN A 167 5.91 11.90 0.19
CA GLN A 167 6.60 11.79 -1.10
C GLN A 167 6.17 12.92 -2.05
N LEU A 168 7.12 13.51 -2.76
CA LEU A 168 6.89 14.29 -3.97
C LEU A 168 7.20 13.39 -5.19
N GLU A 169 6.22 13.14 -6.05
CA GLU A 169 6.37 12.39 -7.29
C GLU A 169 6.44 13.36 -8.49
N ASP A 170 7.62 13.47 -9.11
CA ASP A 170 7.81 14.08 -10.43
C ASP A 170 7.93 12.95 -11.46
N ARG A 171 6.98 12.87 -12.39
CA ARG A 171 6.90 11.79 -13.38
C ARG A 171 6.84 12.34 -14.79
N HIS A 172 7.64 11.74 -15.67
CA HIS A 172 7.60 11.95 -17.11
C HIS A 172 7.22 10.65 -17.84
N VAL A 173 6.30 10.74 -18.79
CA VAL A 173 5.71 9.61 -19.53
C VAL A 173 5.84 9.81 -21.03
N ASN A 174 6.30 8.77 -21.74
CA ASN A 174 6.44 8.73 -23.19
C ASN A 174 5.05 8.70 -23.87
N PRO A 175 4.63 9.76 -24.59
CA PRO A 175 3.29 9.83 -25.20
C PRO A 175 3.07 8.81 -26.30
N ARG A 176 4.14 8.22 -26.86
CA ARG A 176 4.04 7.14 -27.87
C ARG A 176 3.66 5.80 -27.23
N GLN A 177 4.00 5.60 -25.95
CA GLN A 177 3.65 4.41 -25.18
C GLN A 177 2.31 4.55 -24.45
N VAL A 178 2.01 5.75 -23.94
CA VAL A 178 0.79 6.01 -23.14
C VAL A 178 0.03 7.24 -23.66
N PRO A 179 -0.53 7.20 -24.88
CA PRO A 179 -1.08 8.38 -25.56
C PRO A 179 -2.27 9.04 -24.85
N GLN A 180 -3.00 8.30 -24.03
CA GLN A 180 -4.18 8.77 -23.29
C GLN A 180 -3.85 9.30 -21.88
N PHE A 181 -2.58 9.33 -21.46
CA PHE A 181 -2.19 9.64 -20.07
C PHE A 181 -2.72 11.01 -19.60
N ALA A 182 -2.44 12.10 -20.31
CA ALA A 182 -2.91 13.44 -19.91
C ALA A 182 -4.43 13.66 -20.10
N ALA A 183 -5.18 12.66 -20.60
CA ALA A 183 -6.63 12.70 -20.71
C ALA A 183 -7.35 11.96 -19.57
N GLN A 184 -6.61 11.37 -18.62
CA GLN A 184 -7.19 10.67 -17.47
C GLN A 184 -7.58 11.63 -16.35
N ASP A 185 -8.63 11.28 -15.61
CA ASP A 185 -8.97 11.93 -14.35
C ASP A 185 -8.16 11.33 -13.20
N PHE A 186 -7.03 11.98 -12.90
CA PHE A 186 -6.12 11.56 -11.84
C PHE A 186 -6.64 11.84 -10.41
N THR A 187 -7.80 12.50 -10.26
CA THR A 187 -8.47 12.61 -8.95
C THR A 187 -9.15 11.29 -8.54
N LEU A 188 -9.58 10.49 -9.52
CA LEU A 188 -10.22 9.19 -9.32
C LEU A 188 -9.21 8.03 -9.32
N LEU A 189 -8.22 8.08 -10.22
CA LEU A 189 -7.21 7.03 -10.38
C LEU A 189 -5.83 7.65 -10.62
N GLN A 190 -4.97 7.60 -9.62
CA GLN A 190 -3.72 8.36 -9.56
C GLN A 190 -2.68 7.91 -10.62
N PRO A 191 -1.71 8.75 -11.02
CA PRO A 191 -0.82 8.48 -12.15
C PRO A 191 -0.08 7.15 -12.08
N SER A 192 0.52 6.86 -10.93
CA SER A 192 1.25 5.61 -10.67
C SER A 192 0.34 4.38 -10.76
N GLU A 193 -0.88 4.46 -10.23
CA GLU A 193 -1.83 3.35 -10.23
C GLU A 193 -2.48 3.14 -11.60
N TYR A 194 -2.79 4.21 -12.34
CA TYR A 194 -3.22 4.14 -13.73
C TYR A 194 -2.18 3.41 -14.60
N LEU A 195 -0.90 3.79 -14.49
CA LEU A 195 0.17 3.19 -15.28
C LEU A 195 0.36 1.70 -14.97
N VAL A 196 0.44 1.33 -13.69
CA VAL A 196 0.60 -0.08 -13.27
C VAL A 196 -0.57 -0.96 -13.71
N ARG A 197 -1.79 -0.43 -13.73
CA ARG A 197 -3.00 -1.18 -14.14
C ARG A 197 -3.16 -1.31 -15.66
N ASN A 198 -2.73 -0.31 -16.44
CA ASN A 198 -3.10 -0.20 -17.86
C ASN A 198 -1.91 -0.31 -18.84
N VAL A 199 -0.66 -0.20 -18.38
CA VAL A 199 0.51 -0.17 -19.25
C VAL A 199 1.44 -1.35 -18.93
N PRO A 200 1.63 -2.31 -19.85
CA PRO A 200 2.51 -3.45 -19.63
C PRO A 200 3.98 -3.02 -19.67
N PHE A 201 4.73 -3.40 -18.65
CA PHE A 201 6.19 -3.25 -18.58
C PHE A 201 6.83 -4.62 -18.30
N ASP A 202 8.06 -4.83 -18.80
CA ASP A 202 8.85 -6.05 -18.61
C ASP A 202 10.21 -5.81 -17.95
N GLN A 203 10.65 -4.55 -17.85
CA GLN A 203 11.86 -4.16 -17.12
C GLN A 203 11.59 -2.95 -16.22
N ILE A 204 12.22 -2.96 -15.04
CA ILE A 204 12.23 -1.88 -14.06
C ILE A 204 13.67 -1.67 -13.61
N GLU A 205 14.06 -0.43 -13.44
CA GLU A 205 15.31 -0.02 -12.80
C GLU A 205 14.98 0.96 -11.68
N HIS A 206 15.63 0.78 -10.52
CA HIS A 206 15.58 1.70 -9.39
C HIS A 206 17.00 2.15 -9.05
N VAL A 207 17.21 3.47 -9.04
CA VAL A 207 18.41 4.13 -8.52
C VAL A 207 18.00 4.92 -7.29
N VAL A 208 18.82 4.88 -6.24
CA VAL A 208 18.51 5.48 -4.93
C VAL A 208 19.67 6.36 -4.51
N ASP A 209 19.39 7.66 -4.37
CA ASP A 209 20.36 8.67 -4.00
C ASP A 209 19.97 9.34 -2.67
N ALA A 210 20.98 9.79 -1.92
CA ALA A 210 20.79 10.71 -0.80
C ALA A 210 21.04 12.14 -1.29
N VAL A 211 20.04 13.02 -1.17
CA VAL A 211 20.08 14.37 -1.73
C VAL A 211 19.58 15.42 -0.71
N MET A 212 19.92 16.69 -0.94
CA MET A 212 19.25 17.80 -0.26
C MET A 212 18.07 18.28 -1.13
N PRO A 213 16.90 18.61 -0.54
CA PRO A 213 15.78 19.16 -1.29
C PRO A 213 16.08 20.59 -1.77
N THR A 214 15.48 21.00 -2.89
CA THR A 214 15.40 22.42 -3.24
C THR A 214 14.46 23.16 -2.26
N ALA A 215 14.53 24.49 -2.21
CA ALA A 215 13.62 25.28 -1.39
C ALA A 215 12.14 25.04 -1.74
N GLU A 216 11.83 24.91 -3.03
CA GLU A 216 10.48 24.57 -3.52
C GLU A 216 10.04 23.17 -3.08
N GLN A 217 10.90 22.16 -3.26
CA GLN A 217 10.63 20.79 -2.81
C GLN A 217 10.40 20.73 -1.30
N ALA A 218 11.19 21.47 -0.51
CA ALA A 218 11.03 21.54 0.94
C ALA A 218 9.70 22.21 1.35
N THR A 219 9.27 23.25 0.62
CA THR A 219 7.95 23.87 0.79
C THR A 219 6.81 22.91 0.46
N LEU A 220 6.86 22.23 -0.69
CA LEU A 220 5.85 21.25 -1.12
C LEU A 220 5.76 20.04 -0.17
N LEU A 221 6.88 19.61 0.39
CA LEU A 221 6.95 18.53 1.37
C LEU A 221 6.70 18.98 2.82
N GLU A 222 6.44 20.26 3.08
CA GLU A 222 6.24 20.80 4.44
C GLU A 222 7.37 20.35 5.38
N MET A 223 8.62 20.50 4.95
CA MET A 223 9.82 20.00 5.64
C MET A 223 10.91 21.07 5.77
N SER A 224 11.94 20.78 6.59
CA SER A 224 13.12 21.65 6.67
C SER A 224 13.97 21.52 5.38
N PRO A 225 14.45 22.62 4.78
CA PRO A 225 15.40 22.55 3.66
C PRO A 225 16.78 22.02 4.08
N GLN A 226 17.01 21.85 5.39
CA GLN A 226 18.22 21.22 5.96
C GLN A 226 18.04 19.72 6.24
N GLU A 227 16.83 19.17 6.10
CA GLU A 227 16.60 17.74 6.25
C GLU A 227 16.95 17.03 4.93
N PRO A 228 17.82 16.00 4.94
CA PRO A 228 18.14 15.24 3.75
C PRO A 228 16.95 14.41 3.27
N CYS A 229 16.94 14.09 1.98
CA CYS A 229 15.94 13.25 1.34
C CYS A 229 16.55 11.98 0.76
N LEU A 230 15.74 10.93 0.65
CA LEU A 230 15.98 9.81 -0.25
C LEU A 230 15.28 10.11 -1.58
N LEU A 231 16.03 10.11 -2.67
CA LEU A 231 15.52 10.21 -4.03
C LEU A 231 15.53 8.82 -4.66
N LEU A 232 14.34 8.26 -4.91
CA LEU A 232 14.17 7.06 -5.72
C LEU A 232 13.88 7.49 -7.17
N THR A 233 14.85 7.29 -8.06
CA THR A 233 14.63 7.40 -9.50
C THR A 233 14.26 6.03 -10.06
N ARG A 234 13.06 5.92 -10.63
CA ARG A 234 12.56 4.69 -11.27
C ARG A 234 12.40 4.90 -12.76
N ARG A 235 12.89 3.94 -13.55
CA ARG A 235 12.61 3.82 -14.98
C ARG A 235 11.88 2.50 -15.27
N THR A 236 10.99 2.52 -16.26
CA THR A 236 10.22 1.35 -16.71
C THR A 236 10.23 1.22 -18.22
N TRP A 237 10.36 0.00 -18.73
CA TRP A 237 10.38 -0.31 -20.17
C TRP A 237 9.37 -1.40 -20.52
N SER A 238 8.93 -1.39 -21.78
CA SER A 238 8.25 -2.51 -22.42
C SER A 238 8.98 -2.86 -23.70
N ARG A 239 9.42 -4.10 -23.86
CA ARG A 239 10.12 -4.62 -25.05
C ARG A 239 11.35 -3.76 -25.42
N GLY A 240 12.06 -3.29 -24.40
CA GLY A 240 13.23 -2.40 -24.53
C GLY A 240 12.93 -0.92 -24.77
N VAL A 241 11.67 -0.51 -24.93
CA VAL A 241 11.30 0.91 -25.14
C VAL A 241 10.95 1.58 -23.80
N PRO A 242 11.56 2.72 -23.44
CA PRO A 242 11.22 3.43 -22.21
C PRO A 242 9.79 3.97 -22.22
N ILE A 243 9.04 3.66 -21.15
CA ILE A 243 7.66 4.12 -20.94
C ILE A 243 7.66 5.34 -20.02
N THR A 244 8.30 5.25 -18.85
CA THR A 244 8.29 6.30 -17.84
C THR A 244 9.63 6.45 -17.14
N VAL A 245 9.96 7.67 -16.75
CA VAL A 245 10.90 7.98 -15.67
C VAL A 245 10.15 8.72 -14.58
N VAL A 246 10.40 8.39 -13.31
CA VAL A 246 9.80 9.06 -12.16
C VAL A 246 10.81 9.23 -11.04
N ARG A 247 10.81 10.41 -10.44
CA ARG A 247 11.58 10.79 -9.26
C ARG A 247 10.63 10.87 -8.07
N CYS A 248 10.81 9.97 -7.12
CA CYS A 248 10.09 9.95 -5.85
C CYS A 248 11.04 10.51 -4.78
N LEU A 249 10.81 11.76 -4.36
CA LEU A 249 11.60 12.42 -3.33
C LEU A 249 10.90 12.27 -1.97
N HIS A 250 11.61 11.69 -1.00
CA HIS A 250 11.08 11.42 0.34
C HIS A 250 11.94 12.06 1.44
N PRO A 251 11.35 12.78 2.41
CA PRO A 251 12.08 13.25 3.60
C PRO A 251 12.67 12.07 4.39
N ALA A 252 13.95 12.12 4.76
CA ALA A 252 14.63 10.98 5.40
C ALA A 252 14.11 10.67 6.81
N THR A 253 13.35 11.56 7.45
CA THR A 253 12.61 11.25 8.68
C THR A 253 11.33 10.45 8.42
N ARG A 254 10.71 10.58 7.24
CA ARG A 254 9.35 10.08 6.92
C ARG A 254 9.34 8.84 6.01
N TYR A 255 10.49 8.32 5.62
CA TYR A 255 10.57 7.18 4.70
C TYR A 255 11.81 6.33 4.94
N ARG A 256 11.69 5.04 4.63
CA ARG A 256 12.78 4.06 4.57
C ARG A 256 12.60 3.23 3.31
N LEU A 257 13.70 2.79 2.71
CA LEU A 257 13.70 1.89 1.56
C LEU A 257 14.54 0.67 1.90
N GLY A 258 14.05 -0.53 1.57
CA GLY A 258 14.76 -1.76 1.89
C GLY A 258 14.29 -2.94 1.06
N SER A 259 14.97 -4.08 1.21
CA SER A 259 14.53 -5.35 0.61
C SER A 259 14.91 -6.49 1.54
N ARG A 260 14.08 -7.53 1.58
CA ARG A 260 14.33 -8.76 2.34
C ARG A 260 14.00 -9.95 1.45
N PHE A 261 15.03 -10.58 0.92
CA PHE A 261 14.92 -11.80 0.13
C PHE A 261 15.54 -12.98 0.88
N ARG A 262 15.10 -14.19 0.56
CA ARG A 262 15.77 -15.41 1.03
C ARG A 262 17.01 -15.61 0.19
N ALA A 263 18.19 -15.32 0.75
CA ALA A 263 19.43 -15.82 0.19
C ALA A 263 19.50 -17.34 0.42
N ASP A 264 19.87 -18.08 -0.62
CA ASP A 264 20.10 -19.52 -0.64
C ASP A 264 21.47 -19.93 -0.09
N GLY A 265 22.20 -18.97 0.51
CA GLY A 265 23.28 -19.26 1.46
C GLY A 265 24.51 -19.95 0.89
N ASN A 266 24.73 -19.89 -0.43
CA ASN A 266 25.99 -20.32 -1.03
C ASN A 266 26.17 -19.73 -2.44
N PRO A 267 27.15 -18.84 -2.69
CA PRO A 267 27.58 -18.55 -4.05
C PRO A 267 28.38 -19.75 -4.56
N VAL A 268 27.72 -20.68 -5.25
CA VAL A 268 28.41 -21.85 -5.84
C VAL A 268 29.18 -21.40 -7.08
N ALA A 269 30.46 -21.08 -6.83
CA ALA A 269 31.66 -21.30 -7.65
C ALA A 269 31.57 -21.26 -9.20
N GLY A 270 32.47 -20.47 -9.80
CA GLY A 270 32.74 -20.43 -11.24
C GLY A 270 33.73 -19.33 -11.57
#